data_AF-A0A554K7K5-F1
#
_entry.id   AF-A0A554K7K5-F1
#
_cell.length_a   1.000
_cell.length_b   1.000
_cell.length_c   1.000
_cell.angle_alpha   90.00
_cell.angle_beta   90.00
_cell.angle_gamma   90.00
#
_symmetry.space_group_name_H-M   'P 1'
#
loop_
_entity.id
_entity.type
_entity.pdbx_description
1 polymer ?
#
loop_
_entity_poly.entity_id
_entity_poly.type
_entity_poly.pdbx_seq_one_letter_code
_entity_poly.pdbx_strand_id
1 'polypeptide(L)'
;MDEPFWRQQPQTVAQAMLGKLLVVGETEGWVLRTEGYPRAKNAAGIYKPMLEMAPGDVYCPRTRNSILLLIVTQDGVDIGGCVLIRAAEIGGTTFDGPGKVTEAFGVTVPRVSGTAEIGEDDDTVLVHLGTSRAKDQPKPSRPRLRAYAAIGWETVRRNMPRIAKCFLSQPFGRFEDFLERILEGCTSEVELLKRLR
;
A
#
# COMPACT_ATOMS: atom_id res chain seq x y z
N MET A 1 -25.92 -22.36 12.49
CA MET A 1 -24.83 -21.66 13.18
C MET A 1 -24.31 -20.65 12.19
N ASP A 2 -24.38 -19.38 12.52
CA ASP A 2 -23.87 -18.33 11.63
C ASP A 2 -22.36 -18.47 11.51
N GLU A 3 -21.85 -18.24 10.31
CA GLU A 3 -20.42 -18.28 10.04
C GLU A 3 -19.73 -17.11 10.75
N PRO A 4 -18.61 -17.32 11.48
CA PRO A 4 -17.91 -16.24 12.16
C PRO A 4 -17.63 -15.07 11.23
N PHE A 5 -17.83 -13.83 11.70
CA PHE A 5 -17.81 -12.62 10.87
C PHE A 5 -16.62 -12.56 9.88
N TRP A 6 -15.39 -12.77 10.36
CA TRP A 6 -14.20 -12.70 9.53
C TRP A 6 -14.01 -13.89 8.57
N ARG A 7 -14.72 -15.00 8.80
CA ARG A 7 -14.67 -16.18 7.93
C ARG A 7 -15.57 -16.09 6.71
N GLN A 8 -16.30 -14.98 6.56
CA GLN A 8 -17.10 -14.72 5.38
C GLN A 8 -16.24 -14.21 4.21
N GLN A 9 -16.84 -14.18 3.02
CA GLN A 9 -16.22 -13.67 1.80
C GLN A 9 -15.79 -12.20 1.94
N PRO A 10 -14.68 -11.77 1.30
CA PRO A 10 -14.12 -10.43 1.52
C PRO A 10 -15.11 -9.31 1.17
N GLN A 11 -15.90 -9.52 0.12
CA GLN A 11 -16.90 -8.55 -0.30
C GLN A 11 -18.09 -8.47 0.67
N THR A 12 -18.47 -9.59 1.29
CA THR A 12 -19.53 -9.64 2.30
C THR A 12 -19.09 -8.90 3.56
N VAL A 13 -17.88 -9.20 4.07
CA VAL A 13 -17.29 -8.49 5.22
C VAL A 13 -17.15 -7.00 4.93
N ALA A 14 -16.68 -6.63 3.73
CA ALA A 14 -16.56 -5.22 3.34
C ALA A 14 -17.91 -4.49 3.43
N GLN A 15 -18.99 -5.08 2.90
CA GLN A 15 -20.33 -4.47 3.00
C GLN A 15 -20.82 -4.39 4.45
N ALA A 16 -20.63 -5.45 5.22
CA ALA A 16 -21.03 -5.48 6.63
C ALA A 16 -20.27 -4.46 7.48
N MET A 17 -19.05 -4.08 7.09
CA MET A 17 -18.27 -3.04 7.77
C MET A 17 -18.77 -1.60 7.52
N LEU A 18 -19.62 -1.35 6.53
CA LEU A 18 -20.11 0.00 6.26
C LEU A 18 -20.98 0.50 7.42
N GLY A 19 -20.71 1.72 7.87
CA GLY A 19 -21.41 2.34 8.99
C GLY A 19 -20.98 1.82 10.37
N LYS A 20 -20.03 0.87 10.46
CA LYS A 20 -19.47 0.44 11.73
C LYS A 20 -18.48 1.47 12.29
N LEU A 21 -18.40 1.54 13.63
CA LEU A 21 -17.39 2.31 14.32
C LEU A 21 -16.09 1.51 14.37
N LEU A 22 -15.03 2.00 13.73
CA LEU A 22 -13.70 1.40 13.80
C LEU A 22 -12.90 2.08 14.91
N VAL A 23 -12.33 1.28 15.81
CA VAL A 23 -11.43 1.76 16.87
C VAL A 23 -10.04 1.18 16.64
N VAL A 24 -9.04 2.05 16.50
CA VAL A 24 -7.63 1.68 16.34
C VAL A 24 -6.82 2.40 17.42
N GLY A 25 -6.37 1.66 18.44
CA GLY A 25 -5.75 2.28 19.61
C GLY A 25 -6.73 3.19 20.34
N GLU A 26 -6.42 4.49 20.44
CA GLU A 26 -7.26 5.52 21.06
C GLU A 26 -8.09 6.30 20.04
N THR A 27 -7.95 6.01 18.74
CA THR A 27 -8.64 6.72 17.67
C THR A 27 -9.86 5.95 17.20
N GLU A 28 -11.01 6.62 17.17
CA GLU A 28 -12.28 6.09 16.68
C GLU A 28 -12.72 6.79 15.39
N GLY A 29 -13.43 6.07 14.52
CA GLY A 29 -14.00 6.65 13.31
C GLY A 29 -15.00 5.77 12.58
N TRP A 30 -15.99 6.40 11.96
CA TRP A 30 -17.05 5.70 11.23
C TRP A 30 -16.56 5.27 9.84
N VAL A 31 -16.76 4.01 9.52
CA VAL A 31 -16.38 3.45 8.22
C VAL A 31 -17.38 3.87 7.15
N LEU A 32 -16.94 4.69 6.20
CA LEU A 32 -17.79 5.21 5.13
C LEU A 32 -17.69 4.39 3.84
N ARG A 33 -16.51 3.83 3.57
CA ARG A 33 -16.26 3.06 2.34
C ARG A 33 -15.19 2.00 2.56
N THR A 34 -15.49 0.80 2.09
CA THR A 34 -14.61 -0.37 2.14
C THR A 34 -14.55 -1.03 0.76
N GLU A 35 -13.59 -1.93 0.59
CA GLU A 35 -13.48 -2.76 -0.61
C GLU A 35 -12.95 -4.14 -0.23
N GLY A 36 -13.65 -5.19 -0.69
CA GLY A 36 -13.23 -6.57 -0.50
C GLY A 36 -12.29 -7.02 -1.63
N TYR A 37 -11.20 -7.68 -1.26
CA TYR A 37 -10.22 -8.22 -2.19
C TYR A 37 -10.12 -9.75 -2.03
N PRO A 38 -10.36 -10.53 -3.10
CA PRO A 38 -10.15 -11.97 -3.07
C PRO A 38 -8.68 -12.32 -2.94
N ARG A 39 -8.39 -13.52 -2.41
CA ARG A 39 -7.05 -14.06 -2.19
C ARG A 39 -6.19 -13.98 -3.45
N ALA A 40 -6.77 -14.25 -4.62
CA ALA A 40 -6.07 -14.19 -5.90
C ALA A 40 -5.41 -12.82 -6.18
N LYS A 41 -6.02 -11.71 -5.73
CA LYS A 41 -5.44 -10.36 -5.86
C LYS A 41 -4.34 -10.08 -4.84
N ASN A 42 -4.25 -10.88 -3.77
CA ASN A 42 -3.27 -10.76 -2.69
C ASN A 42 -2.10 -11.75 -2.81
N ALA A 43 -2.13 -12.64 -3.81
CA ALA A 43 -1.19 -13.76 -3.96
C ALA A 43 0.27 -13.35 -4.23
N ALA A 44 0.53 -12.07 -4.53
CA ALA A 44 1.83 -11.59 -4.97
C ALA A 44 2.34 -10.36 -4.20
N GLY A 45 3.67 -10.18 -4.23
CA GLY A 45 4.35 -8.99 -3.75
C GLY A 45 4.25 -8.80 -2.23
N ILE A 46 3.90 -7.58 -1.83
CA ILE A 46 3.94 -7.13 -0.44
C ILE A 46 2.81 -7.70 0.43
N TYR A 47 1.81 -8.34 -0.18
CA TYR A 47 0.61 -8.88 0.49
C TYR A 47 0.76 -10.35 0.87
N LYS A 48 1.79 -11.05 0.36
CA LYS A 48 2.04 -12.46 0.64
C LYS A 48 1.94 -12.87 2.13
N PRO A 49 2.44 -12.07 3.10
CA PRO A 49 2.31 -12.43 4.51
C PRO A 49 0.86 -12.69 4.96
N MET A 50 -0.13 -12.01 4.39
CA MET A 50 -1.54 -12.18 4.73
C MET A 50 -2.12 -13.54 4.35
N LEU A 51 -1.48 -14.24 3.40
CA LEU A 51 -1.97 -15.52 2.89
C LEU A 51 -1.88 -16.64 3.93
N GLU A 52 -1.11 -16.41 5.01
CA GLU A 52 -0.86 -17.32 6.13
C GLU A 52 -1.43 -16.78 7.46
N MET A 53 -2.03 -15.57 7.45
CA MET A 53 -2.61 -14.92 8.62
C MET A 53 -4.06 -15.36 8.82
N ALA A 54 -4.53 -15.52 10.04
CA ALA A 54 -5.89 -15.99 10.30
C ALA A 54 -6.94 -14.94 9.88
N PRO A 55 -8.17 -15.34 9.51
CA PRO A 55 -9.28 -14.40 9.36
C PRO A 55 -9.49 -13.60 10.65
N GLY A 56 -9.58 -12.28 10.53
CA GLY A 56 -9.59 -11.33 11.64
C GLY A 56 -8.23 -10.73 11.93
N ASP A 57 -7.12 -11.28 11.44
CA ASP A 57 -5.82 -10.64 11.60
C ASP A 57 -5.74 -9.35 10.78
N VAL A 58 -4.98 -8.38 11.27
CA VAL A 58 -4.72 -7.10 10.61
C VAL A 58 -3.29 -7.06 10.09
N TYR A 59 -3.11 -6.58 8.85
CA TYR A 59 -1.79 -6.38 8.25
C TYR A 59 -1.68 -4.99 7.63
N CYS A 60 -0.57 -4.30 7.93
CA CYS A 60 -0.36 -2.93 7.49
C CYS A 60 0.80 -2.75 6.48
N PRO A 61 0.66 -3.17 5.21
CA PRO A 61 1.76 -3.07 4.24
C PRO A 61 1.99 -1.63 3.76
N ARG A 62 3.24 -1.34 3.38
CA ARG A 62 3.58 -0.09 2.67
C ARG A 62 3.43 -0.25 1.16
N THR A 63 2.57 0.56 0.55
CA THR A 63 2.46 0.74 -0.90
C THR A 63 2.95 2.11 -1.30
N ARG A 64 4.04 2.19 -2.07
CA ARG A 64 4.65 3.48 -2.46
C ARG A 64 4.88 4.39 -1.23
N ASN A 65 4.07 5.44 -1.09
CA ASN A 65 4.15 6.43 -0.02
C ASN A 65 3.02 6.31 1.02
N SER A 66 2.27 5.22 1.04
CA SER A 66 1.14 5.02 1.95
C SER A 66 1.25 3.70 2.70
N ILE A 67 0.73 3.68 3.91
CA ILE A 67 0.48 2.44 4.66
C ILE A 67 -1.00 2.13 4.49
N LEU A 68 -1.31 0.87 4.23
CA LEU A 68 -2.69 0.40 4.13
C LEU A 68 -3.05 -0.32 5.42
N LEU A 69 -4.30 -0.26 5.86
CA LEU A 69 -4.85 -1.14 6.90
C LEU A 69 -5.72 -2.18 6.21
N LEU A 70 -5.30 -3.45 6.31
CA LEU A 70 -5.99 -4.59 5.71
C LEU A 70 -6.43 -5.55 6.80
N ILE A 71 -7.70 -5.93 6.81
CA ILE A 71 -8.23 -6.96 7.71
C ILE A 71 -8.41 -8.24 6.90
N VAL A 72 -7.78 -9.33 7.34
CA VAL A 72 -7.77 -10.62 6.65
C VAL A 72 -9.12 -11.29 6.80
N THR A 73 -9.61 -11.87 5.72
CA THR A 73 -10.86 -12.65 5.68
C THR A 73 -10.62 -13.99 4.99
N GLN A 74 -11.65 -14.83 5.00
CA GLN A 74 -11.69 -16.02 4.16
C GLN A 74 -12.09 -15.64 2.73
N ASP A 75 -11.73 -16.50 1.78
CA ASP A 75 -12.15 -16.47 0.37
C ASP A 75 -12.43 -17.93 -0.04
N GLY A 76 -13.68 -18.36 0.15
CA GLY A 76 -14.09 -19.74 -0.05
C GLY A 76 -13.60 -20.64 1.09
N VAL A 77 -12.83 -21.67 0.75
CA VAL A 77 -12.17 -22.54 1.74
C VAL A 77 -10.78 -22.04 2.14
N ASP A 78 -10.25 -21.07 1.38
CA ASP A 78 -8.90 -20.55 1.59
C ASP A 78 -8.94 -19.26 2.42
N ILE A 79 -7.85 -19.03 3.15
CA ILE A 79 -7.62 -17.79 3.90
C ILE A 79 -6.94 -16.76 2.99
N GLY A 80 -6.91 -15.47 3.33
CA GLY A 80 -6.06 -14.48 2.65
C GLY A 80 -6.78 -13.60 1.64
N GLY A 81 -8.12 -13.66 1.62
CA GLY A 81 -8.91 -12.51 1.22
C GLY A 81 -8.71 -11.36 2.22
N CYS A 82 -9.14 -10.14 1.87
CA CYS A 82 -9.08 -9.03 2.81
C CYS A 82 -10.06 -7.91 2.54
N VAL A 83 -10.30 -7.10 3.57
CA VAL A 83 -11.01 -5.83 3.47
C VAL A 83 -10.03 -4.67 3.60
N LEU A 84 -10.15 -3.71 2.69
CA LEU A 84 -9.44 -2.44 2.71
C LEU A 84 -10.42 -1.31 3.04
N ILE A 85 -10.06 -0.48 4.01
CA ILE A 85 -10.83 0.73 4.34
C ILE A 85 -10.39 1.87 3.42
N ARG A 86 -11.33 2.41 2.64
CA ARG A 86 -11.09 3.43 1.61
C ARG A 86 -11.43 4.83 2.09
N ALA A 87 -12.45 4.96 2.93
CA ALA A 87 -12.86 6.23 3.52
C ALA A 87 -13.43 6.03 4.93
N ALA A 88 -13.16 6.99 5.81
CA ALA A 88 -13.69 7.03 7.17
C ALA A 88 -13.93 8.47 7.63
N GLU A 89 -14.84 8.67 8.58
CA GLU A 89 -15.02 9.91 9.29
C GLU A 89 -14.40 9.81 10.69
N ILE A 90 -13.42 10.66 10.98
CA ILE A 90 -12.68 10.66 12.26
C ILE A 90 -12.74 12.08 12.82
N GLY A 91 -13.29 12.25 14.03
CA GLY A 91 -13.46 13.56 14.64
C GLY A 91 -14.24 14.56 13.77
N GLY A 92 -15.26 14.09 13.04
CA GLY A 92 -16.08 14.90 12.13
C GLY A 92 -15.38 15.28 10.80
N THR A 93 -14.18 14.77 10.53
CA THR A 93 -13.47 15.00 9.27
C THR A 93 -13.49 13.75 8.39
N THR A 94 -13.93 13.88 7.14
CA THR A 94 -13.89 12.79 6.16
C THR A 94 -12.49 12.63 5.56
N PHE A 95 -11.90 11.46 5.73
CA PHE A 95 -10.66 11.06 5.07
C PHE A 95 -10.98 10.14 3.89
N ASP A 96 -10.74 10.59 2.65
CA ASP A 96 -10.88 9.77 1.43
C ASP A 96 -9.50 9.37 0.88
N GLY A 97 -9.24 8.06 0.90
CA GLY A 97 -8.04 7.41 0.41
C GLY A 97 -7.43 6.49 1.47
N PRO A 98 -7.12 5.23 1.15
CA PRO A 98 -6.76 4.23 2.16
C PRO A 98 -5.51 4.60 2.98
N GLY A 99 -4.54 5.26 2.33
CA GLY A 99 -3.34 5.76 3.01
C GLY A 99 -3.65 6.85 4.03
N LYS A 100 -4.52 7.79 3.68
CA LYS A 100 -4.93 8.89 4.56
C LYS A 100 -5.75 8.38 5.73
N VAL A 101 -6.67 7.44 5.47
CA VAL A 101 -7.45 6.78 6.51
C VAL A 101 -6.54 6.09 7.51
N THR A 102 -5.60 5.27 7.02
CA THR A 102 -4.66 4.53 7.88
C THR A 102 -3.79 5.47 8.73
N GLU A 103 -3.31 6.57 8.14
CA GLU A 103 -2.54 7.60 8.85
C GLU A 103 -3.38 8.35 9.89
N ALA A 104 -4.64 8.67 9.57
CA ALA A 104 -5.57 9.32 10.50
C ALA A 104 -5.91 8.46 11.72
N PHE A 105 -5.92 7.13 11.56
CA PHE A 105 -5.98 6.17 12.67
C PHE A 105 -4.65 5.98 13.42
N GLY A 106 -3.63 6.80 13.14
CA GLY A 106 -2.35 6.78 13.85
C GLY A 106 -1.36 5.70 13.39
N VAL A 107 -1.68 4.96 12.33
CA VAL A 107 -0.82 3.87 11.84
C VAL A 107 0.28 4.42 10.95
N THR A 108 1.44 4.71 11.56
CA THR A 108 2.59 5.33 10.88
C THR A 108 3.74 4.37 10.58
N VAL A 109 3.70 3.17 11.15
CA VAL A 109 4.75 2.15 10.99
C VAL A 109 4.28 1.05 10.03
N PRO A 110 5.01 0.78 8.93
CA PRO A 110 4.64 -0.27 8.01
C PRO A 110 4.98 -1.65 8.55
N ARG A 111 4.31 -2.67 8.02
CA ARG A 111 4.43 -4.10 8.40
C ARG A 111 4.13 -4.37 9.87
N VAL A 112 3.34 -3.50 10.49
CA VAL A 112 2.65 -3.82 11.73
C VAL A 112 1.57 -4.83 11.42
N SER A 113 1.37 -5.76 12.35
CA SER A 113 0.30 -6.75 12.31
C SER A 113 -0.45 -6.71 13.63
N GLY A 114 -1.68 -7.18 13.64
CA GLY A 114 -2.57 -7.15 14.78
C GLY A 114 -3.75 -8.07 14.61
N THR A 115 -4.79 -7.86 15.39
CA THR A 115 -6.09 -8.54 15.30
C THR A 115 -7.22 -7.53 15.23
N ALA A 116 -8.32 -7.92 14.61
CA ALA A 116 -9.59 -7.20 14.59
C ALA A 116 -10.67 -8.07 15.21
N GLU A 117 -11.46 -7.47 16.09
CA GLU A 117 -12.54 -8.13 16.82
C GLU A 117 -13.82 -7.32 16.64
N ILE A 118 -14.96 -8.01 16.62
CA ILE A 118 -16.27 -7.37 16.63
C ILE A 118 -16.63 -7.12 18.10
N GLY A 119 -17.00 -5.89 18.42
CA GLY A 119 -17.43 -5.50 19.76
C GLY A 119 -18.74 -6.17 20.16
N GLU A 120 -19.10 -6.09 21.45
CA GLU A 120 -20.31 -6.73 21.98
C GLU A 120 -21.62 -6.17 21.38
N ASP A 121 -21.57 -4.95 20.84
CA ASP A 121 -22.70 -4.27 20.19
C ASP A 121 -22.86 -4.63 18.70
N ASP A 122 -22.00 -5.51 18.17
CA ASP A 122 -21.83 -5.84 16.75
C ASP A 122 -21.51 -4.65 15.83
N ASP A 123 -21.72 -3.41 16.25
CA ASP A 123 -21.52 -2.17 15.47
C ASP A 123 -20.11 -1.59 15.60
N THR A 124 -19.33 -2.08 16.55
CA THR A 124 -17.94 -1.69 16.77
C THR A 124 -16.96 -2.73 16.22
N VAL A 125 -15.89 -2.27 15.58
CA VAL A 125 -14.74 -3.09 15.17
C VAL A 125 -13.51 -2.60 15.92
N LEU A 126 -12.99 -3.42 16.82
CA LEU A 126 -11.81 -3.13 17.63
C LEU A 126 -10.56 -3.67 16.94
N VAL A 127 -9.59 -2.81 16.64
CA VAL A 127 -8.32 -3.19 16.01
C VAL A 127 -7.17 -3.05 17.01
N HIS A 128 -6.58 -4.19 17.35
CA HIS A 128 -5.43 -4.29 18.24
C HIS A 128 -4.16 -4.49 17.41
N LEU A 129 -3.44 -3.40 17.15
CA LEU A 129 -2.14 -3.47 16.47
C LEU A 129 -1.06 -3.88 17.46
N GLY A 130 -0.29 -4.91 17.10
CA GLY A 130 0.89 -5.29 17.85
C GLY A 130 1.98 -4.23 17.77
N THR A 131 2.87 -4.21 18.77
CA THR A 131 4.12 -3.47 18.65
C THR A 131 4.91 -4.04 17.48
N SER A 132 5.36 -3.16 16.57
CA SER A 132 6.13 -3.57 15.40
C SER A 132 7.23 -4.54 15.84
N ARG A 133 7.27 -5.75 15.26
CA ARG A 133 8.23 -6.81 15.64
C ARG A 133 9.61 -6.19 15.88
N ALA A 134 10.11 -6.31 17.12
CA ALA A 134 11.48 -5.96 17.45
C ALA A 134 12.43 -6.65 16.44
N LYS A 135 13.50 -5.94 16.09
CA LYS A 135 14.43 -6.15 14.97
C LYS A 135 15.23 -7.46 14.94
N ASP A 136 14.72 -8.59 15.45
CA ASP A 136 15.50 -9.84 15.51
C ASP A 136 15.22 -10.84 14.38
N GLN A 137 14.44 -10.47 13.37
CA GLN A 137 14.53 -11.16 12.09
C GLN A 137 15.73 -10.61 11.32
N PRO A 138 16.67 -11.45 10.86
CA PRO A 138 17.75 -11.00 10.01
C PRO A 138 17.11 -10.24 8.86
N LYS A 139 17.47 -8.95 8.72
CA LYS A 139 17.04 -8.15 7.57
C LYS A 139 17.24 -9.03 6.34
N PRO A 140 16.20 -9.39 5.57
CA PRO A 140 16.44 -9.97 4.27
C PRO A 140 17.40 -9.01 3.60
N SER A 141 18.58 -9.50 3.24
CA SER A 141 19.57 -8.67 2.58
C SER A 141 18.83 -8.05 1.41
N ARG A 142 18.50 -6.76 1.52
CA ARG A 142 18.08 -6.03 0.34
C ARG A 142 19.19 -6.36 -0.65
N PRO A 143 18.90 -6.84 -1.86
CA PRO A 143 19.93 -6.81 -2.89
C PRO A 143 20.44 -5.38 -2.81
N ARG A 144 21.72 -5.21 -2.41
CA ARG A 144 22.36 -3.90 -2.41
C ARG A 144 21.90 -3.29 -3.72
N LEU A 145 21.26 -2.11 -3.64
CA LEU A 145 20.90 -1.34 -4.82
C LEU A 145 22.01 -1.60 -5.81
N ARG A 146 21.70 -2.32 -6.91
CA ARG A 146 22.69 -2.64 -7.94
C ARG A 146 23.46 -1.34 -8.12
N ALA A 147 24.77 -1.38 -7.87
CA ALA A 147 25.64 -0.23 -8.10
C ALA A 147 25.13 0.40 -9.39
N TYR A 148 24.63 1.63 -9.29
CA TYR A 148 23.78 2.23 -10.33
C TYR A 148 24.41 1.93 -11.66
N ALA A 149 23.76 1.08 -12.46
CA ALA A 149 24.32 0.69 -13.73
C ALA A 149 24.55 1.99 -14.49
N ALA A 150 25.80 2.22 -14.92
CA ALA A 150 26.14 3.38 -15.71
C ALA A 150 25.14 3.52 -16.85
N ILE A 151 24.75 4.75 -17.18
CA ILE A 151 23.73 5.00 -18.19
C ILE A 151 24.16 4.40 -19.54
N GLY A 152 23.61 3.24 -19.88
CA GLY A 152 23.86 2.59 -21.16
C GLY A 152 22.93 3.14 -22.23
N TRP A 153 23.33 3.00 -23.50
CA TRP A 153 22.51 3.37 -24.65
C TRP A 153 21.11 2.72 -24.66
N GLU A 154 20.98 1.53 -24.08
CA GLU A 154 19.69 0.86 -23.93
C GLU A 154 18.72 1.65 -23.02
N THR A 155 19.25 2.27 -21.96
CA THR A 155 18.47 3.13 -21.05
C THR A 155 18.03 4.41 -21.75
N VAL A 156 18.93 5.01 -22.53
CA VAL A 156 18.62 6.20 -23.35
C VAL A 156 17.53 5.87 -24.37
N ARG A 157 17.65 4.75 -25.08
CA ARG A 157 16.66 4.28 -26.07
C ARG A 157 15.29 4.04 -25.43
N ARG A 158 15.24 3.37 -24.27
CA ARG A 158 13.98 3.13 -23.54
C ARG A 158 13.28 4.43 -23.14
N ASN A 159 14.04 5.46 -22.79
CA ASN A 159 13.51 6.74 -22.34
C ASN A 159 13.39 7.79 -23.46
N MET A 160 13.71 7.44 -24.71
CA MET A 160 13.70 8.35 -25.86
C MET A 160 12.37 9.12 -26.04
N PRO A 161 11.17 8.54 -25.84
CA PRO A 161 9.93 9.30 -25.95
C PRO A 161 9.84 10.47 -24.95
N ARG A 162 10.40 10.31 -23.74
CA ARG A 162 10.43 11.37 -22.72
C ARG A 162 11.50 12.41 -23.03
N ILE A 163 12.65 11.96 -23.52
CA ILE A 163 13.74 12.84 -23.99
C ILE A 163 13.23 13.74 -25.12
N ALA A 164 12.60 13.16 -26.14
CA ALA A 164 12.01 13.91 -27.25
C ALA A 164 10.91 14.87 -26.79
N LYS A 165 10.04 14.45 -25.86
CA LYS A 165 9.02 15.33 -25.27
C LYS A 165 9.65 16.53 -24.55
N CYS A 166 10.69 16.30 -23.76
CA CYS A 166 11.42 17.36 -23.05
C CYS A 166 12.11 18.31 -24.02
N PHE A 167 12.74 17.79 -25.09
CA PHE A 167 13.33 18.59 -26.16
C PHE A 167 12.29 19.52 -26.82
N LEU A 168 11.14 18.97 -27.22
CA LEU A 168 10.08 19.75 -27.88
C LEU A 168 9.47 20.83 -26.97
N SER A 169 9.63 20.72 -25.66
CA SER A 169 9.11 21.70 -24.69
C SER A 169 10.05 22.87 -24.41
N GLN A 170 11.29 22.83 -24.92
CA GLN A 170 12.30 23.85 -24.64
C GLN A 170 12.95 24.34 -25.95
N PRO A 171 13.32 25.62 -26.07
CA PRO A 171 13.99 26.16 -27.25
C PRO A 171 15.46 25.71 -27.24
N PHE A 172 15.71 24.47 -27.65
CA PHE A 172 17.05 23.97 -27.93
C PHE A 172 17.37 24.06 -29.42
N GLY A 173 18.67 24.05 -29.73
CA GLY A 173 19.17 23.94 -31.09
C GLY A 173 18.95 22.53 -31.64
N ARG A 174 20.04 21.81 -31.91
CA ARG A 174 19.94 20.46 -32.44
C ARG A 174 19.61 19.45 -31.33
N PHE A 175 18.97 18.35 -31.69
CA PHE A 175 18.58 17.30 -30.73
C PHE A 175 19.82 16.62 -30.12
N GLU A 176 20.88 16.50 -30.91
CA GLU A 176 22.18 15.96 -30.51
C GLU A 176 22.78 16.79 -29.36
N ASP A 177 22.81 18.11 -29.49
CA ASP A 177 23.33 19.02 -28.46
C ASP A 177 22.53 18.92 -27.15
N PHE A 178 21.21 18.78 -27.27
CA PHE A 178 20.32 18.56 -26.13
C PHE A 178 20.59 17.20 -25.45
N LEU A 179 20.77 16.15 -26.23
CA LEU A 179 21.03 14.81 -25.73
C LEU A 179 22.37 14.75 -25.00
N GLU A 180 23.43 15.33 -25.57
CA GLU A 180 24.74 15.44 -24.93
C GLU A 180 24.63 16.18 -23.59
N ARG A 181 23.98 17.35 -23.57
CA ARG A 181 23.80 18.15 -22.36
C ARG A 181 22.97 17.44 -21.28
N ILE A 182 21.94 16.69 -21.65
CA ILE A 182 21.15 15.93 -20.68
C ILE A 182 21.97 14.78 -20.09
N LEU A 183 22.74 14.09 -20.92
CA LEU A 183 23.55 12.94 -20.49
C LEU A 183 24.82 13.37 -19.75
N GLU A 184 25.29 14.59 -19.94
CA GLU A 184 26.44 15.15 -19.23
C GLU A 184 26.20 15.15 -17.71
N GLY A 185 27.02 14.36 -17.00
CA GLY A 185 26.91 14.18 -15.56
C GLY A 185 25.75 13.30 -15.09
N CYS A 186 25.03 12.62 -16.00
CA CYS A 186 24.09 11.57 -15.62
C CYS A 186 24.83 10.24 -15.48
N THR A 187 25.05 9.79 -14.24
CA THR A 187 25.69 8.50 -13.94
C THR A 187 24.69 7.36 -13.82
N SER A 188 23.38 7.67 -13.77
CA SER A 188 22.32 6.68 -13.58
C SER A 188 21.01 7.04 -14.30
N GLU A 189 20.17 6.03 -14.54
CA GLU A 189 18.80 6.23 -15.07
C GLU A 189 17.95 7.14 -14.16
N VAL A 190 18.17 7.09 -12.84
CA VAL A 190 17.43 7.91 -11.89
C VAL A 190 17.74 9.39 -12.09
N GLU A 191 18.99 9.75 -12.36
CA GLU A 191 19.40 11.11 -12.65
C GLU A 191 18.84 11.60 -13.98
N LEU A 192 18.87 10.76 -15.02
CA LEU A 192 18.21 11.05 -16.29
C LEU A 192 16.71 11.35 -16.07
N LEU A 193 16.01 10.48 -15.35
CA LEU A 193 14.57 10.66 -15.09
C LEU A 193 14.25 11.90 -14.25
N LYS A 194 15.18 12.36 -13.39
CA LYS A 194 15.01 13.63 -12.65
C LYS A 194 15.13 14.84 -13.58
N ARG A 195 16.03 14.80 -14.57
CA ARG A 195 16.23 15.89 -15.53
C ARG A 195 15.14 15.98 -16.61
N LEU A 196 14.41 14.88 -16.85
CA LEU A 196 13.30 14.80 -17.81
C LEU A 196 11.92 15.18 -17.25
N ARG A 197 11.85 15.69 -16.01
CA ARG A 197 10.61 16.20 -15.40
C ARG A 197 10.48 17.69 -15.66
#